data_AF-A0A8C7XFM6-F1
#
_entry.id   AF-A0A8C7XFM6-F1
#
_cell.length_a   1.000
_cell.length_b   1.000
_cell.length_c   1.000
_cell.angle_alpha   90.00
_cell.angle_beta   90.00
_cell.angle_gamma   90.00
#
_symmetry.space_group_name_H-M   'P 1'
#
loop_
_entity.id
_entity.type
_entity.pdbx_description
1 polymer ?
#
loop_
_entity_poly.entity_id
_entity_poly.type
_entity_poly.pdbx_seq_one_letter_code
_entity_poly.pdbx_strand_id
1 'polypeptide(L)'
;MFFFPQQPSTLIIIAISPKYKADTDGSPSDSHARHAKYIHKLMQNEFIQEGCLNFRFIPVLFLGASQNYVPGWLQNTHVYRWPQDTEDLLLRLFRVERYIPPPVPVELAVIIRPIPMSATTMLRW
;
A
#
# COMPACT_ATOMS: atom_id res chain seq x y z
N MET A 1 -20.17 27.89 1.26
CA MET A 1 -19.88 26.46 1.48
C MET A 1 -18.84 26.05 0.46
N PHE A 2 -17.56 26.07 0.82
CA PHE A 2 -16.50 25.63 -0.09
C PHE A 2 -16.41 24.12 -0.01
N PHE A 3 -16.96 23.45 -1.02
CA PHE A 3 -16.67 22.06 -1.29
C PHE A 3 -15.22 21.99 -1.79
N PHE A 4 -14.28 21.63 -0.92
CA PHE A 4 -13.05 21.03 -1.39
C PHE A 4 -13.44 19.66 -1.93
N PRO A 5 -13.28 19.37 -3.24
CA PRO A 5 -13.36 17.98 -3.67
C PRO A 5 -12.26 17.25 -2.90
N GLN A 6 -12.64 16.30 -2.05
CA GLN A 6 -11.70 15.29 -1.54
C GLN A 6 -11.04 14.68 -2.77
N GLN A 7 -9.80 15.05 -3.05
CA GLN A 7 -9.03 14.47 -4.13
C GLN A 7 -8.62 13.06 -3.67
N PRO A 8 -9.13 11.97 -4.27
CA PRO A 8 -8.72 10.61 -3.92
C PRO A 8 -7.28 10.27 -4.37
N SER A 9 -6.46 11.27 -4.73
CA SER A 9 -5.19 11.13 -5.46
C SER A 9 -3.92 11.33 -4.63
N THR A 10 -3.96 12.06 -3.50
CA THR A 10 -2.72 12.43 -2.79
C THR A 10 -2.32 11.40 -1.73
N LEU A 11 -1.18 10.75 -1.93
CA LEU A 11 -0.50 9.94 -0.91
C LEU A 11 0.50 10.82 -0.14
N ILE A 12 0.63 10.59 1.17
CA ILE A 12 1.51 11.35 2.06
C ILE A 12 2.55 10.39 2.63
N ILE A 13 3.81 10.57 2.23
CA ILE A 13 4.92 9.79 2.77
C ILE A 13 5.36 10.41 4.09
N ILE A 14 5.39 9.58 5.14
CA ILE A 14 5.89 9.98 6.46
C ILE A 14 7.25 9.30 6.66
N ALA A 15 8.31 10.08 6.49
CA ALA A 15 9.68 9.60 6.68
C ALA A 15 9.98 9.47 8.18
N ILE A 16 9.96 8.24 8.68
CA ILE A 16 10.19 7.92 10.08
C ILE A 16 11.69 7.78 10.31
N SER A 17 12.19 8.62 11.21
CA SER A 17 13.57 8.62 11.69
C SER A 17 13.60 8.78 13.21
N PRO A 18 14.73 8.46 13.88
CA PRO A 18 14.87 8.73 15.31
C PRO A 18 14.64 10.21 15.65
N LYS A 19 15.07 11.13 14.77
CA LYS A 19 14.83 12.57 14.92
C LYS A 19 13.35 12.92 14.84
N TYR A 20 12.62 12.38 13.86
CA TYR A 20 11.17 12.61 13.74
C TYR A 20 10.43 12.23 15.02
N LYS A 21 10.74 11.06 15.60
CA LYS A 21 10.15 10.61 16.87
C LYS A 21 10.48 11.57 18.03
N ALA A 22 11.72 12.04 18.12
CA ALA A 22 12.12 12.99 19.15
C ALA A 22 11.35 14.31 19.03
N ASP A 23 11.16 14.80 17.79
CA ASP A 23 10.43 16.05 17.52
C ASP A 23 8.92 15.92 17.83
N THR A 24 8.32 14.74 17.65
CA THR A 24 6.89 14.51 17.90
C THR A 24 6.56 14.24 19.37
N ASP A 25 7.36 13.40 20.03
CA ASP A 25 7.09 12.93 21.39
C ASP A 25 7.72 13.85 22.44
N GLY A 26 8.84 14.50 22.10
CA GLY A 26 9.59 15.36 23.00
C GLY A 26 8.94 16.73 23.26
N SER A 27 9.57 17.49 24.16
CA SER A 27 9.33 18.93 24.28
C SER A 27 10.04 19.63 23.11
N PRO A 28 9.33 20.34 22.23
CA PRO A 28 9.92 20.90 21.03
C PRO A 28 10.91 22.02 21.40
N SER A 29 12.19 21.75 21.23
CA SER A 29 13.30 22.63 21.61
C SER A 29 13.48 23.79 20.62
N ASP A 30 13.13 23.60 19.34
CA ASP A 30 13.27 24.58 18.28
C ASP A 30 11.96 24.79 17.48
N SER A 31 11.96 25.79 16.59
CA SER A 31 10.80 26.09 15.75
C SER A 31 10.45 24.94 14.80
N HIS A 32 11.45 24.20 14.30
CA HIS A 32 11.25 23.08 13.37
C HIS A 32 10.49 21.94 14.05
N ALA A 33 10.87 21.55 15.26
CA ALA A 33 10.19 20.54 16.06
C ALA A 33 8.75 20.96 16.38
N ARG A 34 8.48 22.25 16.63
CA ARG A 34 7.11 22.75 16.81
C ARG A 34 6.26 22.56 15.56
N HIS A 35 6.80 22.89 14.39
CA HIS A 35 6.11 22.69 13.12
C HIS A 35 5.88 21.20 12.82
N ALA A 36 6.90 20.37 12.99
CA ALA A 36 6.79 18.92 12.81
C ALA A 36 5.72 18.31 13.73
N LYS A 37 5.71 18.69 15.02
CA LYS A 37 4.73 18.24 16.00
C LYS A 37 3.31 18.73 15.67
N TYR A 38 3.17 19.94 15.15
CA TYR A 38 1.89 20.46 14.72
C TYR A 38 1.33 19.68 13.52
N ILE A 39 2.14 19.47 12.48
CA ILE A 39 1.75 18.68 11.30
C ILE A 39 1.43 17.23 11.69
N HIS A 40 2.24 16.63 12.59
CA HIS A 40 1.96 15.30 13.14
C HIS A 40 0.57 15.20 13.78
N LYS A 41 0.22 16.17 14.62
CA LYS A 41 -1.09 16.22 15.28
C LYS A 41 -2.24 16.43 14.29
N LEU A 42 -2.03 17.26 13.26
CA LEU A 42 -3.02 17.44 12.20
C LEU A 42 -3.29 16.13 11.46
N MET A 43 -2.24 15.41 11.04
CA MET A 43 -2.38 14.11 10.38
C MET A 43 -3.04 13.08 11.29
N GLN A 44 -2.65 13.03 12.57
CA GLN A 44 -3.25 12.14 13.55
C GLN A 44 -4.74 12.40 13.73
N ASN A 45 -5.14 13.66 13.86
CA ASN A 45 -6.54 14.03 14.01
C ASN A 45 -7.34 13.69 12.75
N GLU A 46 -6.82 13.95 11.56
CA GLU A 46 -7.44 13.54 10.29
C GLU A 46 -7.63 12.02 10.23
N PHE A 47 -6.60 11.25 10.58
CA PHE A 47 -6.66 9.79 10.58
C PHE A 47 -7.75 9.26 11.51
N ILE A 48 -7.88 9.84 12.71
CA ILE A 48 -8.91 9.46 13.70
C ILE A 48 -10.31 9.88 13.23
N GLN A 49 -10.46 11.09 12.68
CA GLN A 49 -11.74 11.60 12.17
C GLN A 49 -12.29 10.76 11.02
N GLU A 50 -11.42 10.22 10.17
CA GLU A 50 -11.77 9.29 9.08
C GLU A 50 -11.88 7.83 9.57
N GLY A 51 -12.00 7.61 10.88
CA GLY A 51 -12.24 6.28 11.46
C GLY A 51 -11.06 5.31 11.31
N CYS A 52 -9.82 5.83 11.21
CA CYS A 52 -8.61 5.05 11.00
C CYS A 52 -8.55 4.28 9.66
N LEU A 53 -9.38 4.67 8.69
CA LEU A 53 -9.43 4.08 7.35
C LEU A 53 -8.72 4.94 6.29
N ASN A 54 -7.97 5.95 6.73
CA ASN A 54 -7.22 6.82 5.83
C ASN A 54 -5.89 6.18 5.44
N PHE A 55 -5.93 5.36 4.38
CA PHE A 55 -4.76 4.65 3.83
C PHE A 55 -3.80 5.55 3.02
N ARG A 56 -3.99 6.87 3.04
CA ARG A 56 -3.15 7.82 2.29
C ARG A 56 -1.83 8.09 2.98
N PHE A 57 -1.75 7.88 4.29
CA PHE A 57 -0.50 7.98 5.05
C PHE A 57 0.35 6.74 4.84
N ILE A 58 1.55 6.92 4.29
CA ILE A 58 2.50 5.85 4.00
C ILE A 58 3.70 6.04 4.93
N PRO A 59 3.77 5.32 6.06
CA PRO A 59 4.95 5.34 6.92
C PRO A 59 6.12 4.62 6.25
N VAL A 60 7.27 5.30 6.20
CA VAL A 60 8.52 4.76 5.66
C VAL A 60 9.62 4.88 6.70
N LEU A 61 10.15 3.75 7.17
CA LEU A 61 11.32 3.67 8.05
C LEU A 61 12.59 3.94 7.26
N PHE A 62 13.31 4.99 7.65
CA PHE A 62 14.63 5.30 7.09
C PHE A 62 15.75 4.60 7.89
N LEU A 63 16.95 4.59 7.32
CA LEU A 63 18.14 3.97 7.92
C LEU A 63 18.33 4.41 9.38
N GLY A 64 18.52 3.44 10.28
CA GLY A 64 18.67 3.67 11.71
C GLY A 64 17.35 3.81 12.49
N ALA A 65 16.20 3.78 11.82
CA ALA A 65 14.90 3.69 12.48
C ALA A 65 14.42 2.23 12.58
N SER A 66 14.02 1.82 13.79
CA SER A 66 13.24 0.60 14.05
C SER A 66 11.73 0.90 14.16
N GLN A 67 10.93 -0.17 14.24
CA GLN A 67 9.48 -0.09 14.40
C GLN A 67 9.05 0.75 15.63
N ASN A 68 9.89 0.85 16.65
CA ASN A 68 9.59 1.61 17.88
C ASN A 68 9.49 3.12 17.64
N TYR A 69 10.06 3.63 16.54
CA TYR A 69 9.94 5.03 16.16
C TYR A 69 8.64 5.32 15.39
N VAL A 70 7.86 4.30 15.02
CA VAL A 70 6.58 4.47 14.34
C VAL A 70 5.55 5.05 15.33
N PRO A 71 4.85 6.15 14.97
CA PRO A 71 3.77 6.67 15.80
C PRO A 71 2.68 5.64 16.09
N GLY A 72 2.14 5.64 17.31
CA GLY A 72 1.11 4.66 17.73
C GLY A 72 -0.09 4.60 16.80
N TRP A 73 -0.54 5.75 16.29
CA TRP A 73 -1.67 5.85 15.37
C TRP A 73 -1.40 5.26 13.97
N LEU A 74 -0.13 4.96 13.63
CA LEU A 74 0.27 4.32 12.38
C LEU A 74 0.68 2.85 12.54
N GLN A 75 0.70 2.29 13.75
CA GLN A 75 1.20 0.92 13.98
C GLN A 75 0.38 -0.15 13.26
N ASN A 76 -0.91 0.10 13.02
CA ASN A 76 -1.80 -0.82 12.30
C ASN A 76 -1.79 -0.63 10.77
N THR A 77 -0.92 0.25 10.26
CA THR A 77 -0.75 0.48 8.82
C THR A 77 0.48 -0.26 8.30
N HIS A 78 0.55 -0.47 6.99
CA HIS A 78 1.73 -1.10 6.38
C HIS A 78 2.93 -0.14 6.43
N VAL A 79 3.96 -0.52 7.19
CA VAL A 79 5.20 0.25 7.35
C VAL A 79 6.25 -0.30 6.38
N TYR A 80 6.71 0.56 5.46
CA TYR A 80 7.75 0.21 4.50
C TYR A 80 9.13 0.51 5.08
N ARG A 81 10.12 -0.35 4.85
CA ARG A 81 11.53 -0.11 5.16
C ARG A 81 12.26 0.37 3.93
N TRP A 82 12.90 1.53 4.02
CA TRP A 82 13.77 2.04 2.98
C TRP A 82 15.22 1.63 3.24
N PRO A 83 15.97 1.07 2.25
CA PRO A 83 15.59 0.78 0.86
C PRO A 83 15.10 -0.66 0.60
N GLN A 84 14.83 -1.45 1.64
CA GLN A 84 14.53 -2.88 1.50
C GLN A 84 13.22 -3.15 0.74
N ASP A 85 12.18 -2.37 1.03
CA ASP A 85 10.82 -2.53 0.49
C ASP A 85 10.56 -1.55 -0.67
N THR A 86 11.61 -1.09 -1.37
CA THR A 86 11.47 -0.06 -2.41
C THR A 86 10.53 -0.48 -3.54
N GLU A 87 10.54 -1.74 -3.96
CA GLU A 87 9.62 -2.23 -5.02
C GLU A 87 8.15 -2.09 -4.57
N ASP A 88 7.81 -2.62 -3.40
CA ASP A 88 6.44 -2.55 -2.87
C ASP A 88 6.01 -1.12 -2.55
N LEU A 89 6.94 -0.28 -2.08
CA LEU A 89 6.71 1.14 -1.88
C LEU A 89 6.41 1.84 -3.22
N LEU A 90 7.17 1.57 -4.28
CA LEU A 90 6.93 2.13 -5.60
C LEU A 90 5.58 1.66 -6.15
N LEU A 91 5.26 0.37 -6.04
CA LEU A 91 3.95 -0.16 -6.43
C LEU A 91 2.82 0.54 -5.68
N ARG A 92 2.96 0.76 -4.37
CA ARG A 92 1.99 1.52 -3.57
C ARG A 92 1.83 2.97 -4.06
N LEU A 93 2.94 3.64 -4.39
CA LEU A 93 2.93 5.01 -4.90
C LEU A 93 2.30 5.12 -6.29
N PHE A 94 2.60 4.16 -7.18
CA PHE A 94 2.02 4.07 -8.52
C PHE A 94 0.60 3.49 -8.54
N ARG A 95 0.10 2.98 -7.40
CA ARG A 95 -1.20 2.29 -7.28
C ARG A 95 -1.29 1.07 -8.20
N VAL A 96 -0.18 0.37 -8.33
CA VAL A 96 -0.05 -0.86 -9.13
C VAL A 96 0.00 -2.05 -8.16
N GLU A 97 -0.69 -3.12 -8.51
CA GLU A 97 -0.61 -4.39 -7.77
C GLU A 97 0.43 -5.32 -8.39
N ARG A 98 1.06 -6.17 -7.58
CA ARG A 98 1.95 -7.21 -8.10
C ARG A 98 1.13 -8.19 -8.94
N TYR A 99 1.60 -8.46 -10.16
CA TYR A 99 1.01 -9.52 -10.96
C TYR A 99 1.27 -10.88 -10.30
N ILE A 100 0.19 -11.57 -9.93
CA ILE A 100 0.23 -12.95 -9.40
C ILE A 100 -0.33 -13.85 -10.51
N PRO A 101 0.52 -14.62 -11.22
CA PRO A 101 0.02 -15.54 -12.23
C PRO A 101 -0.88 -16.60 -11.57
N PRO A 102 -1.98 -17.00 -12.22
CA PRO A 102 -2.81 -18.09 -11.71
C PRO A 102 -1.95 -19.36 -11.56
N PRO A 103 -2.17 -20.17 -10.51
CA PRO A 103 -1.46 -21.43 -10.35
C PRO A 103 -1.72 -22.31 -11.57
N VAL A 104 -0.67 -22.58 -12.34
CA VAL A 104 -0.75 -23.48 -13.50
C VAL A 104 -0.75 -24.91 -12.96
N PRO A 105 -1.79 -25.72 -13.23
CA PRO A 105 -1.74 -27.13 -12.88
C PRO A 105 -0.51 -27.78 -13.53
N VAL A 106 0.26 -28.53 -12.73
CA VAL A 106 1.47 -29.25 -13.20
C VAL A 106 1.11 -30.28 -14.29
N GLU A 107 -0.14 -30.74 -14.30
CA GLU A 107 -0.67 -31.68 -15.28
C GLU A 107 -1.52 -30.92 -16.31
N LEU A 108 -1.01 -30.83 -17.54
CA LEU A 108 -1.79 -30.34 -18.68
C LEU A 108 -2.90 -31.37 -18.97
N ALA A 109 -4.12 -31.10 -18.54
CA ALA A 109 -5.29 -31.88 -18.95
C ALA A 109 -5.60 -31.62 -20.43
N VAL A 110 -4.86 -32.29 -21.32
CA VAL A 110 -5.12 -32.26 -22.77
C VAL A 110 -6.37 -33.09 -23.05
N ILE A 111 -7.51 -32.43 -23.20
CA ILE A 111 -8.76 -33.09 -23.61
C ILE A 111 -8.80 -33.17 -25.14
N ILE A 112 -8.35 -34.30 -25.70
CA ILE A 112 -8.54 -34.60 -27.11
C ILE A 112 -9.97 -35.14 -27.28
N ARG A 113 -10.85 -34.37 -27.94
CA ARG A 113 -12.18 -34.88 -28.33
C ARG A 113 -12.08 -35.45 -29.75
N PRO A 114 -12.25 -36.77 -29.94
CA PRO A 114 -12.37 -37.32 -31.28
C PRO A 114 -13.65 -36.79 -31.94
N ILE A 115 -13.54 -36.28 -33.15
CA ILE A 115 -14.69 -35.93 -33.98
C ILE A 115 -15.25 -37.26 -34.51
N PRO A 116 -16.51 -37.62 -34.22
CA PRO A 116 -17.10 -38.81 -34.81
C PRO A 116 -17.16 -38.60 -36.32
N MET A 117 -16.50 -39.50 -37.06
CA MET A 117 -16.70 -39.57 -38.51
C MET A 117 -18.17 -39.92 -38.72
N SER A 118 -18.95 -38.91 -39.15
CA SER A 118 -20.31 -39.12 -39.60
C SER A 118 -20.26 -40.23 -40.64
N ALA A 119 -20.93 -41.35 -40.33
CA ALA A 119 -21.02 -42.48 -41.23
C ALA A 119 -21.59 -41.96 -42.55
N THR A 120 -20.71 -41.86 -43.55
CA THR A 120 -21.08 -41.57 -44.93
C THR A 120 -22.22 -42.50 -45.29
N THR A 121 -23.38 -41.89 -45.49
CA THR A 121 -24.62 -42.49 -45.93
C THR A 121 -24.34 -43.35 -47.17
N MET A 122 -24.14 -44.65 -46.98
CA MET A 122 -24.16 -45.63 -48.06
C MET A 122 -25.62 -45.93 -48.40
N LEU A 123 -26.29 -44.96 -49.02
CA LEU A 123 -27.47 -45.22 -49.84
C LEU A 123 -26.96 -45.66 -51.22
N ARG A 124 -27.06 -46.96 -51.50
CA ARG A 124 -26.98 -47.48 -52.86
C ARG A 124 -28.26 -48.27 -53.15
N TRP A 125 -28.85 -47.88 -54.27
CA TRP A 125 -30.07 -48.36 -54.92
C TRP A 125 -30.04 -49.85 -55.22
#